data_AF-A0A6N7V7V4-F1
#
_entry.id   AF-A0A6N7V7V4-F1
#
_cell.length_a   1.000
_cell.length_b   1.000
_cell.length_c   1.000
_cell.angle_alpha   90.00
_cell.angle_beta   90.00
_cell.angle_gamma   90.00
#
_symmetry.space_group_name_H-M   'P 1'
#
loop_
_entity.id
_entity.type
_entity.pdbx_description
1 polymer ?
#
loop_
_entity_poly.entity_id
_entity_poly.type
_entity_poly.pdbx_seq_one_letter_code
_entity_poly.pdbx_strand_id
1 'polypeptide(L)'
;MLFLEVDYDIKDKVKRLGARWNPEIKKWYVEKKEDYKRFAQYILKNFEDAIVVKDYIYLVISKQQCWKCKKETEVIALCIPQRIEFRNLPLYRWEDGEFDIESEEYNYKKFEFSEDKFDIEDTFSYEIISLGNISEKILDLIKERYNYKLKYSHTTKRKEYANCCQHCDSLQGNYFLFDEVDSPFNIMNREMAKKLTFIKFNLKNDFILYGYSPTITLISNYSDEERNNDIKNFSTFIDSKIEIDDII
;
A
#
# COMPACT_ATOMS: atom_id res chain seq x y z
N MET A 1 14.05 9.26 -0.78
CA MET A 1 13.73 10.20 -1.89
C MET A 1 12.59 9.61 -2.69
N LEU A 2 11.76 10.45 -3.31
CA LEU A 2 10.57 10.04 -4.07
C LEU A 2 10.76 10.37 -5.54
N PHE A 3 10.62 9.38 -6.42
CA PHE A 3 10.60 9.64 -7.86
C PHE A 3 9.21 10.06 -8.33
N LEU A 4 9.18 11.03 -9.25
CA LEU A 4 7.98 11.58 -9.84
C LEU A 4 7.95 11.30 -11.34
N GLU A 5 6.77 10.94 -11.83
CA GLU A 5 6.47 10.96 -13.26
C GLU A 5 5.97 12.35 -13.64
N VAL A 6 6.79 13.08 -14.40
CA VAL A 6 6.58 14.49 -14.71
C VAL A 6 6.55 14.67 -16.21
N ASP A 7 5.44 15.18 -16.71
CA ASP A 7 5.30 15.55 -18.11
C ASP A 7 6.24 16.72 -18.47
N TYR A 8 6.71 16.73 -19.72
CA TYR A 8 7.71 17.70 -20.17
C TYR A 8 7.26 19.16 -20.00
N ASP A 9 5.96 19.44 -20.15
CA ASP A 9 5.35 20.77 -20.07
C ASP A 9 5.29 21.35 -18.65
N ILE A 10 5.46 20.52 -17.62
CA ILE A 10 5.44 20.93 -16.20
C ILE A 10 6.82 20.86 -15.52
N LYS A 11 7.86 20.47 -16.26
CA LYS A 11 9.23 20.30 -15.73
C LYS A 11 9.76 21.55 -14.99
N ASP A 12 9.50 22.74 -15.53
CA ASP A 12 10.00 23.98 -14.93
C ASP A 12 9.22 24.36 -13.67
N LYS A 13 7.96 23.92 -13.55
CA LYS A 13 7.16 24.11 -12.35
C LYS A 13 7.69 23.24 -11.20
N VAL A 14 7.84 21.94 -11.44
CA VAL A 14 8.36 21.02 -10.40
C VAL A 14 9.80 21.36 -10.00
N LYS A 15 10.62 21.83 -10.95
CA LYS A 15 11.99 22.30 -10.65
C LYS A 15 11.99 23.50 -9.72
N ARG A 16 11.10 24.49 -9.93
CA ARG A 16 10.96 25.65 -9.03
C ARG A 16 10.49 25.27 -7.64
N LEU A 17 9.71 24.19 -7.52
CA LEU A 17 9.28 23.62 -6.25
C LEU A 17 10.37 22.81 -5.52
N GLY A 18 11.54 22.63 -6.15
CA GLY A 18 12.70 21.95 -5.56
C GLY A 18 12.93 20.52 -6.04
N ALA A 19 12.15 20.02 -7.01
CA ALA A 19 12.44 18.72 -7.63
C ALA A 19 13.76 18.78 -8.41
N ARG A 20 14.48 17.67 -8.41
CA ARG A 20 15.78 17.50 -9.09
C ARG A 20 15.65 16.46 -10.20
N TRP A 21 16.46 16.57 -11.24
CA TRP A 21 16.49 15.61 -12.34
C TRP A 21 17.63 14.61 -12.14
N ASN A 22 17.32 13.31 -12.19
CA ASN A 22 18.31 12.25 -12.22
C ASN A 22 18.54 11.81 -13.69
N PRO A 23 19.71 12.08 -14.29
CA PRO A 23 19.98 11.76 -15.69
C PRO A 23 20.24 10.27 -15.96
N GLU A 24 20.63 9.49 -14.93
CA GLU A 24 20.93 8.05 -15.10
C GLU A 24 19.65 7.26 -15.35
N ILE A 25 18.62 7.52 -14.54
CA ILE A 25 17.32 6.84 -14.66
C ILE A 25 16.26 7.69 -15.39
N LYS A 26 16.62 8.92 -15.78
CA LYS A 26 15.76 9.87 -16.50
C LYS A 26 14.42 10.14 -15.80
N LYS A 27 14.47 10.42 -14.49
CA LYS A 27 13.29 10.77 -13.68
C LYS A 27 13.52 12.01 -12.83
N TRP A 28 12.43 12.73 -12.56
CA TRP A 28 12.41 13.77 -11.55
C TRP A 28 12.28 13.15 -10.17
N TYR A 29 12.85 13.78 -9.15
CA TYR A 29 12.75 13.32 -7.77
C TYR A 29 12.68 14.45 -6.76
N VAL A 30 12.07 14.15 -5.62
CA VAL A 30 12.07 14.98 -4.43
C VAL A 30 12.99 14.35 -3.40
N GLU A 31 14.03 15.07 -3.01
CA GLU A 31 15.09 14.54 -2.15
C GLU A 31 14.65 14.46 -0.68
N LYS A 32 13.97 15.51 -0.21
CA LYS A 32 13.53 15.69 1.17
C LYS A 32 12.09 15.24 1.36
N LYS A 33 11.84 14.42 2.37
CA LYS A 33 10.49 13.88 2.65
C LYS A 33 9.52 14.96 3.10
N GLU A 34 10.03 15.99 3.77
CA GLU A 34 9.26 17.13 4.25
C GLU A 34 8.65 17.93 3.08
N ASP A 35 9.26 17.84 1.89
CA ASP A 35 8.78 18.53 0.69
C ASP A 35 7.70 17.72 -0.06
N TYR A 36 7.46 16.43 0.24
CA TYR A 36 6.54 15.59 -0.54
C TYR A 36 5.13 16.19 -0.65
N LYS A 37 4.62 16.81 0.42
CA LYS A 37 3.29 17.44 0.46
C LYS A 37 3.13 18.57 -0.56
N ARG A 38 4.22 19.31 -0.84
CA ARG A 38 4.24 20.40 -1.84
C ARG A 38 4.07 19.90 -3.27
N PHE A 39 4.17 18.59 -3.49
CA PHE A 39 3.98 17.95 -4.77
C PHE A 39 2.61 17.26 -4.89
N ALA A 40 1.65 17.48 -3.97
CA ALA A 40 0.38 16.76 -3.93
C ALA A 40 -0.33 16.70 -5.30
N GLN A 41 -0.50 17.82 -6.00
CA GLN A 41 -1.14 17.82 -7.33
C GLN A 41 -0.39 17.00 -8.39
N TYR A 42 0.95 16.91 -8.29
CA TYR A 42 1.78 16.13 -9.22
C TYR A 42 1.87 14.64 -8.85
N ILE A 43 1.69 14.33 -7.56
CA ILE A 43 1.54 12.97 -7.05
C ILE A 43 0.16 12.44 -7.46
N LEU A 44 -0.91 13.17 -7.12
CA LEU A 44 -2.29 12.82 -7.39
C LEU A 44 -2.63 12.86 -8.88
N LYS A 45 -2.07 13.80 -9.66
CA LYS A 45 -2.47 14.01 -11.07
C LYS A 45 -4.00 14.12 -11.15
N ASN A 46 -4.67 13.17 -11.81
CA ASN A 46 -6.13 13.07 -11.94
C ASN A 46 -6.73 11.92 -11.10
N PHE A 47 -5.95 11.31 -10.20
CA PHE A 47 -6.44 10.30 -9.27
C PHE A 47 -7.16 10.97 -8.09
N GLU A 48 -8.14 10.25 -7.54
CA GLU A 48 -8.85 10.60 -6.31
C GLU A 48 -7.93 10.58 -5.10
N ASP A 49 -7.20 9.48 -4.98
CA ASP A 49 -6.24 9.25 -3.93
C ASP A 49 -4.87 8.81 -4.45
N ALA A 50 -3.89 9.00 -3.59
CA ALA A 50 -2.59 8.36 -3.71
C ALA A 50 -2.00 8.22 -2.31
N ILE A 51 -1.16 7.20 -2.13
CA ILE A 51 -0.32 7.10 -0.94
C ILE A 51 1.15 7.14 -1.34
N VAL A 52 1.96 7.88 -0.59
CA VAL A 52 3.41 7.80 -0.66
C VAL A 52 3.89 6.88 0.46
N VAL A 53 4.43 5.73 0.10
CA VAL A 53 4.99 4.76 1.04
C VAL A 53 6.42 5.17 1.41
N LYS A 54 6.70 5.25 2.71
CA LYS A 54 7.98 5.76 3.24
C LYS A 54 8.79 4.67 3.93
N ASP A 55 10.11 4.76 3.79
CA ASP A 55 11.14 4.07 4.59
C ASP A 55 11.21 2.53 4.49
N TYR A 56 10.12 1.84 4.79
CA TYR A 56 10.07 0.38 4.80
C TYR A 56 8.65 -0.14 4.66
N ILE A 57 8.55 -1.38 4.20
CA ILE A 57 7.34 -2.18 4.22
C ILE A 57 7.59 -3.47 4.98
N TYR A 58 6.52 -4.17 5.35
CA TYR A 58 6.62 -5.51 5.91
C TYR A 58 5.94 -6.54 5.01
N LEU A 59 6.59 -7.69 4.82
CA LEU A 59 5.88 -8.92 4.49
C LEU A 59 5.36 -9.52 5.80
N VAL A 60 4.05 -9.63 5.91
CA VAL A 60 3.38 -10.21 7.09
C VAL A 60 3.09 -11.67 6.82
N ILE A 61 3.50 -12.55 7.73
CA ILE A 61 3.22 -13.98 7.69
C ILE A 61 2.25 -14.29 8.82
N SER A 62 1.25 -15.09 8.52
CA SER A 62 0.34 -15.70 9.48
C SER A 62 0.01 -17.12 9.03
N LYS A 63 -0.91 -17.76 9.74
CA LYS A 63 -1.36 -19.12 9.43
C LYS A 63 -2.87 -19.23 9.54
N GLN A 64 -3.44 -20.08 8.72
CA GLN A 64 -4.85 -20.44 8.81
C GLN A 64 -5.08 -21.91 8.45
N GLN A 65 -6.29 -22.41 8.74
CA GLN A 65 -6.70 -23.74 8.32
C GLN A 65 -7.20 -23.70 6.88
N CYS A 66 -6.62 -24.53 6.00
CA CYS A 66 -7.06 -24.61 4.62
C CYS A 66 -8.50 -25.12 4.51
N TRP A 67 -9.39 -24.37 3.86
CA TRP A 67 -10.80 -24.76 3.67
C TRP A 67 -10.99 -26.13 2.99
N LYS A 68 -10.10 -26.51 2.08
CA LYS A 68 -10.15 -27.79 1.33
C LYS A 68 -9.57 -28.98 2.09
N CYS A 69 -8.26 -28.94 2.42
CA CYS A 69 -7.57 -30.11 3.02
C CYS A 69 -7.49 -30.09 4.55
N LYS A 70 -7.96 -29.01 5.20
CA LYS A 70 -8.00 -28.82 6.66
C LYS A 70 -6.64 -28.80 7.39
N LYS A 71 -5.53 -28.87 6.65
CA LYS A 71 -4.18 -28.67 7.20
C LYS A 71 -3.89 -27.18 7.40
N GLU A 72 -3.11 -26.87 8.43
CA GLU A 72 -2.56 -25.53 8.64
C GLU A 72 -1.64 -25.14 7.47
N THR A 73 -1.80 -23.93 6.96
CA THR A 73 -0.97 -23.37 5.89
C THR A 73 -0.55 -21.95 6.24
N GLU A 74 0.68 -21.62 5.91
CA GLU A 74 1.16 -20.25 5.95
C GLU A 74 0.51 -19.43 4.84
N VAL A 75 0.21 -18.18 5.18
CA VAL A 75 -0.36 -17.17 4.29
C VAL A 75 0.38 -15.87 4.53
N ILE A 76 0.48 -15.06 3.48
CA ILE A 76 1.25 -13.82 3.47
C ILE A 76 0.44 -12.62 3.01
N ALA A 77 0.80 -11.45 3.50
CA ALA A 77 0.21 -10.16 3.18
C ALA A 77 1.26 -9.04 3.23
N LEU A 78 0.92 -7.83 2.77
CA LEU A 78 1.77 -6.64 2.86
C LEU A 78 1.32 -5.78 4.04
N CYS A 79 2.25 -5.09 4.70
CA CYS A 79 1.92 -3.98 5.59
C CYS A 79 2.72 -2.74 5.21
N ILE A 80 2.02 -1.60 5.20
CA ILE A 80 2.54 -0.27 4.83
C ILE A 80 2.49 0.64 6.07
N PRO A 81 3.54 0.59 6.91
CA PRO A 81 3.51 1.20 8.23
C PRO A 81 3.62 2.72 8.19
N GLN A 82 4.48 3.27 7.32
CA GLN A 82 4.70 4.70 7.24
C GLN A 82 4.28 5.20 5.87
N ARG A 83 3.32 6.12 5.84
CA ARG A 83 2.80 6.65 4.58
C ARG A 83 2.32 8.09 4.72
N ILE A 84 2.20 8.75 3.57
CA ILE A 84 1.45 10.00 3.42
C ILE A 84 0.25 9.68 2.55
N GLU A 85 -0.95 9.94 3.05
CA GLU A 85 -2.20 9.77 2.32
C GLU A 85 -2.58 11.11 1.70
N PHE A 86 -2.96 11.09 0.43
CA PHE A 86 -3.37 12.28 -0.33
C PHE A 86 -4.78 12.06 -0.87
N ARG A 87 -5.66 13.06 -0.74
CA ARG A 87 -6.95 13.12 -1.48
C ARG A 87 -7.09 14.41 -2.27
N ASN A 88 -7.64 14.28 -3.46
CA ASN A 88 -7.79 15.35 -4.43
C ASN A 88 -9.13 16.08 -4.28
N LEU A 89 -9.23 16.97 -3.28
CA LEU A 89 -10.47 17.72 -3.03
C LEU A 89 -10.96 18.59 -4.22
N PRO A 90 -10.09 19.13 -5.10
CA PRO A 90 -10.52 19.85 -6.30
C PRO A 90 -11.37 19.04 -7.27
N LEU A 91 -11.21 17.72 -7.26
CA LEU A 91 -11.98 16.81 -8.09
C LEU A 91 -13.24 16.31 -7.36
N TYR A 92 -13.46 16.71 -6.10
CA TYR A 92 -14.64 16.33 -5.34
C TYR A 92 -15.77 17.34 -5.52
N ARG A 93 -16.93 16.89 -5.99
CA ARG A 93 -18.15 17.70 -6.06
C ARG A 93 -18.92 17.62 -4.76
N TRP A 94 -18.98 18.74 -4.04
CA TRP A 94 -19.64 18.81 -2.74
C TRP A 94 -21.18 18.70 -2.81
N GLU A 95 -21.77 18.92 -3.99
CA GLU A 95 -23.23 18.91 -4.18
C GLU A 95 -23.83 17.50 -4.16
N ASP A 96 -23.13 16.53 -4.77
CA ASP A 96 -23.56 15.14 -4.92
C ASP A 96 -22.61 14.14 -4.23
N GLY A 97 -21.44 14.59 -3.77
CA GLY A 97 -20.43 13.74 -3.15
C GLY A 97 -19.70 12.85 -4.15
N GLU A 98 -19.79 13.16 -5.44
CA GLU A 98 -19.13 12.39 -6.50
C GLU A 98 -17.78 12.99 -6.90
N PHE A 99 -16.90 12.12 -7.41
CA PHE A 99 -15.62 12.51 -7.94
C PHE A 99 -15.71 12.79 -9.44
N ASP A 100 -15.34 14.00 -9.84
CA ASP A 100 -15.41 14.48 -11.21
C ASP A 100 -14.04 14.47 -11.88
N ILE A 101 -13.61 13.31 -12.36
CA ILE A 101 -12.33 13.11 -13.07
C ILE A 101 -12.21 14.03 -14.30
N GLU A 102 -13.34 14.45 -14.87
CA GLU A 102 -13.42 15.30 -16.06
C GLU A 102 -13.64 16.78 -15.73
N SER A 103 -13.49 17.17 -14.45
CA SER A 103 -13.63 18.56 -14.00
C SER A 103 -12.81 19.51 -14.87
N GLU A 104 -13.50 20.41 -15.56
CA GLU A 104 -12.86 21.47 -16.35
C GLU A 104 -12.12 22.48 -15.46
N GLU A 105 -12.46 22.53 -14.18
CA GLU A 105 -11.87 23.44 -13.19
C GLU A 105 -10.52 22.93 -12.65
N TYR A 106 -10.29 21.61 -12.69
CA TYR A 106 -9.05 21.02 -12.22
C TYR A 106 -8.23 20.42 -13.36
N ASN A 107 -7.06 21.01 -13.56
CA ASN A 107 -6.01 20.43 -14.37
C ASN A 107 -4.71 20.52 -13.60
N TYR A 108 -4.21 19.40 -13.08
CA TYR A 108 -3.01 19.36 -12.21
C TYR A 108 -1.77 20.04 -12.82
N LYS A 109 -1.71 20.18 -14.16
CA LYS A 109 -0.63 20.88 -14.86
C LYS A 109 -0.78 22.40 -14.81
N LYS A 110 -1.99 22.92 -14.74
CA LYS A 110 -2.31 24.35 -14.77
C LYS A 110 -2.70 24.89 -13.40
N PHE A 111 -3.19 24.03 -12.52
CA PHE A 111 -3.65 24.35 -11.17
C PHE A 111 -2.59 25.11 -10.39
N GLU A 112 -3.02 26.21 -9.76
CA GLU A 112 -2.21 26.96 -8.82
C GLU A 112 -2.28 26.25 -7.47
N PHE A 113 -1.14 25.67 -7.06
CA PHE A 113 -1.07 24.84 -5.87
C PHE A 113 -1.47 25.61 -4.61
N SER A 114 -2.33 25.01 -3.80
CA SER A 114 -2.63 25.45 -2.44
C SER A 114 -2.87 24.22 -1.57
N GLU A 115 -2.16 24.12 -0.44
CA GLU A 115 -2.16 22.91 0.40
C GLU A 115 -3.56 22.63 1.02
N ASP A 116 -4.34 23.66 1.34
CA ASP A 116 -5.72 23.54 1.82
C ASP A 116 -6.70 22.93 0.81
N LYS A 117 -6.28 22.81 -0.45
CA LYS A 117 -7.04 22.11 -1.50
C LYS A 117 -6.74 20.62 -1.52
N PHE A 118 -5.90 20.10 -0.64
CA PHE A 118 -5.64 18.67 -0.59
C PHE A 118 -5.84 18.19 0.84
N ASP A 119 -6.46 17.03 0.99
CA ASP A 119 -6.41 16.32 2.26
C ASP A 119 -5.10 15.54 2.29
N ILE A 120 -4.21 15.86 3.24
CA ILE A 120 -2.88 15.27 3.32
C ILE A 120 -2.59 14.84 4.75
N GLU A 121 -2.49 13.53 4.98
CA GLU A 121 -2.27 12.95 6.30
C GLU A 121 -0.97 12.14 6.36
N ASP A 122 -0.13 12.40 7.37
CA ASP A 122 1.00 11.51 7.70
C ASP A 122 0.50 10.42 8.64
N THR A 123 0.47 9.18 8.16
CA THR A 123 -0.11 8.06 8.89
C THR A 123 0.95 7.04 9.29
N PHE A 124 0.86 6.57 10.55
CA PHE A 124 1.55 5.37 11.02
C PHE A 124 0.52 4.33 11.47
N SER A 125 0.48 3.17 10.82
CA SER A 125 -0.36 2.05 11.27
C SER A 125 0.12 0.69 10.73
N TYR A 126 -0.07 -0.38 11.49
CA TYR A 126 0.19 -1.75 11.03
C TYR A 126 -0.95 -2.29 10.17
N GLU A 127 -1.46 -1.48 9.26
CA GLU A 127 -2.49 -1.91 8.31
C GLU A 127 -1.94 -2.99 7.38
N ILE A 128 -2.70 -4.08 7.24
CA ILE A 128 -2.32 -5.27 6.48
C ILE A 128 -3.23 -5.37 5.26
N ILE A 129 -2.62 -5.45 4.07
CA ILE A 129 -3.30 -5.43 2.77
C ILE A 129 -2.84 -6.59 1.88
N SER A 130 -3.63 -6.86 0.84
CA SER A 130 -3.29 -7.85 -0.17
C SER A 130 -2.07 -7.43 -1.02
N LEU A 131 -1.32 -8.42 -1.49
CA LEU A 131 -0.05 -8.28 -2.21
C LEU A 131 -0.21 -7.86 -3.70
N GLY A 132 -1.34 -7.26 -4.09
CA GLY A 132 -1.73 -7.08 -5.49
C GLY A 132 -0.83 -6.16 -6.34
N ASN A 133 -0.08 -5.25 -5.72
CA ASN A 133 0.69 -4.19 -6.39
C ASN A 133 2.19 -4.26 -6.07
N ILE A 134 2.74 -5.46 -5.99
CA ILE A 134 4.12 -5.68 -5.52
C ILE A 134 5.12 -5.77 -6.67
N SER A 135 6.32 -5.27 -6.41
CA SER A 135 7.44 -5.33 -7.34
C SER A 135 7.89 -6.74 -7.69
N GLU A 136 8.53 -6.89 -8.86
CA GLU A 136 9.06 -8.18 -9.32
C GLU A 136 10.06 -8.79 -8.32
N LYS A 137 10.93 -7.97 -7.70
CA LYS A 137 11.93 -8.43 -6.73
C LYS A 137 11.31 -9.04 -5.47
N ILE A 138 10.32 -8.37 -4.88
CA ILE A 138 9.62 -8.91 -3.71
C ILE A 138 8.79 -10.11 -4.11
N LEU A 139 8.15 -10.06 -5.28
CA LEU A 139 7.36 -11.16 -5.81
C LEU A 139 8.21 -12.42 -6.02
N ASP A 140 9.45 -12.29 -6.49
CA ASP A 140 10.37 -13.42 -6.66
C ASP A 140 10.82 -14.00 -5.31
N LEU A 141 11.18 -13.15 -4.34
CA LEU A 141 11.46 -13.58 -2.97
C LEU A 141 10.27 -14.31 -2.33
N ILE A 142 9.06 -13.84 -2.63
CA ILE A 142 7.81 -14.44 -2.16
C ILE A 142 7.61 -15.82 -2.79
N LYS A 143 7.72 -15.92 -4.13
CA LYS A 143 7.47 -17.17 -4.88
C LYS A 143 8.45 -18.29 -4.52
N GLU A 144 9.69 -17.95 -4.19
CA GLU A 144 10.71 -18.94 -3.80
C GLU A 144 10.44 -19.56 -2.43
N ARG A 145 9.81 -18.82 -1.51
CA ARG A 145 9.71 -19.20 -0.08
C ARG A 145 8.29 -19.55 0.35
N TYR A 146 7.28 -18.99 -0.30
CA TYR A 146 5.88 -19.15 0.06
C TYR A 146 5.08 -19.69 -1.11
N ASN A 147 3.98 -20.38 -0.79
CA ASN A 147 3.09 -20.92 -1.81
C ASN A 147 2.15 -19.85 -2.37
N TYR A 148 2.72 -18.83 -3.00
CA TYR A 148 2.02 -17.69 -3.58
C TYR A 148 2.12 -17.78 -5.11
N LYS A 149 0.99 -18.06 -5.77
CA LYS A 149 0.96 -18.50 -7.18
C LYS A 149 -0.06 -17.72 -7.97
N LEU A 150 0.19 -17.57 -9.27
CA LEU A 150 -0.79 -17.05 -10.22
C LEU A 150 -1.95 -18.05 -10.35
N LYS A 151 -3.15 -17.65 -9.93
CA LYS A 151 -4.35 -18.49 -9.97
C LYS A 151 -5.49 -17.70 -10.60
N TYR A 152 -6.40 -18.42 -11.27
CA TYR A 152 -7.66 -17.83 -11.70
C TYR A 152 -8.61 -17.74 -10.51
N SER A 153 -9.08 -16.53 -10.22
CA SER A 153 -10.09 -16.29 -9.21
C SER A 153 -11.46 -16.29 -9.87
N HIS A 154 -12.35 -17.19 -9.44
CA HIS A 154 -13.71 -17.26 -9.96
C HIS A 154 -14.56 -16.06 -9.55
N THR A 155 -14.22 -15.43 -8.42
CA THR A 155 -14.89 -14.24 -7.90
C THR A 155 -14.55 -13.00 -8.72
N THR A 156 -13.26 -12.75 -8.97
CA THR A 156 -12.79 -11.56 -9.70
C THR A 156 -12.68 -11.78 -11.22
N LYS A 157 -12.90 -13.02 -11.69
CA LYS A 157 -12.83 -13.44 -13.10
C LYS A 157 -11.52 -13.08 -13.81
N ARG A 158 -10.42 -13.00 -13.06
CA ARG A 158 -9.07 -12.70 -13.57
C ARG A 158 -8.03 -13.62 -12.97
N LYS A 159 -6.86 -13.69 -13.59
CA LYS A 159 -5.68 -14.32 -13.00
C LYS A 159 -4.97 -13.29 -12.13
N GLU A 160 -4.78 -13.62 -10.86
CA GLU A 160 -4.04 -12.78 -9.91
C GLU A 160 -3.13 -13.68 -9.08
N TYR A 161 -2.02 -13.11 -8.61
CA TYR A 161 -1.19 -13.83 -7.64
C TYR A 161 -1.93 -13.92 -6.32
N ALA A 162 -1.91 -15.11 -5.72
CA ALA A 162 -2.68 -15.37 -4.52
C ALA A 162 -2.06 -16.45 -3.64
N ASN A 163 -2.37 -16.35 -2.35
CA ASN A 163 -2.05 -17.35 -1.36
C ASN A 163 -2.69 -18.69 -1.71
N CYS A 164 -1.89 -19.75 -1.73
CA CYS A 164 -2.32 -21.13 -1.96
C CYS A 164 -1.92 -22.03 -0.78
N CYS A 165 -2.72 -23.05 -0.49
CA CYS A 165 -2.39 -24.00 0.57
C CYS A 165 -1.10 -24.75 0.25
N GLN A 166 -0.12 -24.75 1.16
CA GLN A 166 1.17 -25.46 1.02
C GLN A 166 1.03 -26.98 0.82
N HIS A 167 -0.14 -27.57 1.13
CA HIS A 167 -0.36 -29.02 1.09
C HIS A 167 -1.19 -29.51 -0.09
N CYS A 168 -2.11 -28.69 -0.61
CA CYS A 168 -3.05 -29.11 -1.67
C CYS A 168 -3.26 -28.06 -2.77
N ASP A 169 -2.50 -26.96 -2.73
CA ASP A 169 -2.49 -25.90 -3.75
C ASP A 169 -3.84 -25.20 -4.02
N SER A 170 -4.82 -25.38 -3.13
CA SER A 170 -6.09 -24.67 -3.21
C SER A 170 -5.89 -23.18 -2.90
N LEU A 171 -6.49 -22.32 -3.72
CA LEU A 171 -6.58 -20.88 -3.50
C LEU A 171 -7.17 -20.59 -2.11
N GLN A 172 -6.52 -19.73 -1.32
CA GLN A 172 -7.02 -19.35 0.00
C GLN A 172 -8.09 -18.25 -0.06
N GLY A 173 -8.01 -17.36 -1.06
CA GLY A 173 -9.01 -16.32 -1.34
C GLY A 173 -8.90 -15.11 -0.40
N ASN A 174 -8.88 -13.89 -0.95
CA ASN A 174 -8.68 -12.67 -0.15
C ASN A 174 -9.78 -12.46 0.91
N TYR A 175 -11.04 -12.79 0.59
CA TYR A 175 -12.14 -12.65 1.55
C TYR A 175 -11.85 -13.36 2.89
N PHE A 176 -11.44 -14.63 2.83
CA PHE A 176 -11.08 -15.43 4.01
C PHE A 176 -9.81 -14.92 4.71
N LEU A 177 -8.95 -14.21 3.98
CA LEU A 177 -7.66 -13.73 4.47
C LEU A 177 -7.72 -12.33 5.08
N PHE A 178 -8.72 -11.52 4.76
CA PHE A 178 -8.77 -10.10 5.15
C PHE A 178 -10.12 -9.67 5.71
N ASP A 179 -11.22 -10.26 5.25
CA ASP A 179 -12.55 -9.72 5.49
C ASP A 179 -13.38 -10.54 6.51
N GLU A 180 -13.06 -11.82 6.73
CA GLU A 180 -13.75 -12.63 7.73
C GLU A 180 -13.36 -12.27 9.17
N VAL A 181 -14.20 -12.67 10.13
CA VAL A 181 -14.02 -12.41 11.57
C VAL A 181 -12.84 -13.20 12.14
N ASP A 182 -12.60 -14.42 11.66
CA ASP A 182 -11.47 -15.27 12.03
C ASP A 182 -10.30 -15.19 11.06
N SER A 183 -10.33 -14.19 10.17
CA SER A 183 -9.28 -13.92 9.21
C SER A 183 -7.91 -13.76 9.90
N PRO A 184 -6.85 -14.36 9.35
CA PRO A 184 -5.50 -14.26 9.91
C PRO A 184 -4.92 -12.84 9.87
N PHE A 185 -5.47 -11.92 9.06
CA PHE A 185 -5.01 -10.53 8.94
C PHE A 185 -6.02 -9.49 9.43
N ASN A 186 -7.23 -9.88 9.82
CA ASN A 186 -8.19 -9.01 10.50
C ASN A 186 -8.00 -9.07 12.01
N ILE A 187 -7.00 -8.35 12.54
CA ILE A 187 -6.60 -8.49 13.95
C ILE A 187 -7.63 -7.84 14.87
N MET A 188 -8.34 -8.67 15.63
CA MET A 188 -9.40 -8.23 16.56
C MET A 188 -9.08 -8.50 18.03
N ASN A 189 -7.91 -9.09 18.33
CA ASN A 189 -7.44 -9.33 19.69
C ASN A 189 -5.94 -9.65 19.73
N ARG A 190 -5.39 -9.61 20.94
CA ARG A 190 -3.99 -9.97 21.25
C ARG A 190 -3.55 -11.34 20.77
N GLU A 191 -4.38 -12.38 20.87
CA GLU A 191 -3.99 -13.74 20.48
C GLU A 191 -3.79 -13.87 18.97
N MET A 192 -4.51 -13.05 18.19
CA MET A 192 -4.27 -12.94 16.75
C MET A 192 -2.96 -12.22 16.46
N ALA A 193 -2.67 -11.11 17.15
CA ALA A 193 -1.41 -10.37 17.01
C ALA A 193 -0.17 -11.26 17.27
N LYS A 194 -0.22 -12.16 18.26
CA LYS A 194 0.85 -13.13 18.56
C LYS A 194 1.19 -14.09 17.41
N LYS A 195 0.26 -14.31 16.48
CA LYS A 195 0.45 -15.24 15.36
C LYS A 195 1.16 -14.58 14.17
N LEU A 196 1.36 -13.27 14.20
CA LEU A 196 1.95 -12.52 13.10
C LEU A 196 3.48 -12.48 13.20
N THR A 197 4.11 -12.64 12.04
CA THR A 197 5.53 -12.33 11.84
C THR A 197 5.68 -11.27 10.76
N PHE A 198 6.31 -10.15 11.09
CA PHE A 198 6.60 -9.04 10.20
C PHE A 198 8.06 -9.10 9.77
N ILE A 199 8.30 -9.31 8.47
CA ILE A 199 9.64 -9.25 7.88
C ILE A 199 9.81 -7.88 7.23
N LYS A 200 10.72 -7.06 7.79
CA LYS A 200 11.02 -5.70 7.35
C LYS A 200 11.86 -5.70 6.08
N PHE A 201 11.45 -4.88 5.12
CA PHE A 201 12.27 -4.54 3.96
C PHE A 201 12.43 -3.03 3.88
N ASN A 202 13.68 -2.56 3.92
CA ASN A 202 13.96 -1.13 3.78
C ASN A 202 13.79 -0.72 2.32
N LEU A 203 13.30 0.48 2.10
CA LEU A 203 13.15 1.07 0.79
C LEU A 203 14.35 1.94 0.50
N LYS A 204 14.98 1.71 -0.65
CA LYS A 204 16.00 2.62 -1.19
C LYS A 204 15.36 3.97 -1.53
N ASN A 205 14.15 3.92 -2.08
CA ASN A 205 13.36 5.08 -2.49
C ASN A 205 11.92 4.90 -2.04
N ASP A 206 11.31 6.01 -1.64
CA ASP A 206 9.88 6.08 -1.37
C ASP A 206 9.13 6.03 -2.71
N PHE A 207 7.91 5.50 -2.72
CA PHE A 207 7.15 5.27 -3.96
C PHE A 207 5.66 5.61 -3.79
N ILE A 208 5.00 5.84 -4.92
CA ILE A 208 3.58 6.21 -4.99
C ILE A 208 2.77 4.94 -5.28
N LEU A 209 1.69 4.73 -4.52
CA LEU A 209 0.63 3.77 -4.86
C LEU A 209 -0.67 4.51 -5.12
N TYR A 210 -1.35 4.11 -6.19
CA TYR A 210 -2.66 4.64 -6.59
C TYR A 210 -3.75 3.61 -6.34
N GLY A 211 -4.99 4.07 -6.10
CA GLY A 211 -6.13 3.18 -5.88
C GLY A 211 -6.01 2.41 -4.58
N TYR A 212 -5.47 3.06 -3.54
CA TYR A 212 -5.36 2.48 -2.22
C TYR A 212 -6.72 2.54 -1.55
N SER A 213 -7.41 1.40 -1.47
CA SER A 213 -8.62 1.30 -0.66
C SER A 213 -8.25 0.68 0.70
N PRO A 214 -8.31 1.45 1.80
CA PRO A 214 -8.05 0.90 3.12
C PRO A 214 -9.06 -0.19 3.45
N THR A 215 -8.61 -1.24 4.13
CA THR A 215 -9.51 -2.34 4.51
C THR A 215 -10.54 -1.79 5.49
N ILE A 216 -11.83 -1.85 5.15
CA ILE A 216 -12.91 -1.42 6.05
C ILE A 216 -12.84 -2.32 7.28
N THR A 217 -12.43 -1.76 8.42
CA THR A 217 -12.46 -2.47 9.70
C THR A 217 -13.92 -2.74 10.03
N LEU A 218 -14.31 -4.02 10.07
CA LEU A 218 -15.62 -4.42 10.58
C LEU A 218 -15.83 -3.79 11.96
N ILE A 219 -17.01 -3.21 12.20
CA ILE A 219 -17.38 -2.61 13.48
C ILE A 219 -17.08 -3.63 14.58
N SER A 220 -16.04 -3.35 15.35
CA SER A 220 -15.58 -4.20 16.45
C SER A 220 -15.29 -3.30 17.65
N ASN A 221 -15.33 -3.88 18.86
CA ASN A 221 -14.93 -3.18 20.08
C ASN A 221 -13.40 -3.07 20.22
N TYR A 222 -12.65 -3.32 19.13
CA TYR A 222 -11.20 -3.33 19.10
C TYR A 222 -10.73 -2.15 18.26
N SER A 223 -10.29 -1.10 18.94
CA SER A 223 -9.90 0.14 18.28
C SER A 223 -8.61 -0.03 17.47
N ASP A 224 -8.41 0.85 16.49
CA ASP A 224 -7.16 0.91 15.72
C ASP A 224 -5.95 1.13 16.63
N GLU A 225 -6.09 1.91 17.72
CA GLU A 225 -5.04 2.14 18.71
C GLU A 225 -4.68 0.84 19.44
N GLU A 226 -5.67 0.11 19.95
CA GLU A 226 -5.48 -1.18 20.62
C GLU A 226 -4.83 -2.20 19.68
N ARG A 227 -5.32 -2.29 18.44
CA ARG A 227 -4.77 -3.16 17.39
C ARG A 227 -3.30 -2.86 17.12
N ASN A 228 -2.97 -1.60 16.89
CA ASN A 228 -1.60 -1.18 16.64
C ASN A 228 -0.67 -1.46 17.83
N ASN A 229 -1.16 -1.23 19.05
CA ASN A 229 -0.42 -1.49 20.26
C ASN A 229 -0.18 -3.00 20.46
N ASP A 230 -1.18 -3.83 20.26
CA ASP A 230 -1.03 -5.28 20.40
C ASP A 230 -0.12 -5.87 19.31
N ILE A 231 -0.25 -5.44 18.05
CA ILE A 231 0.69 -5.85 16.98
C ILE A 231 2.13 -5.50 17.37
N LYS A 232 2.37 -4.25 17.79
CA LYS A 232 3.69 -3.78 18.17
C LYS A 232 4.31 -4.61 19.31
N ASN A 233 3.51 -4.98 20.30
CA ASN A 233 4.02 -5.59 21.53
C ASN A 233 4.04 -7.13 21.50
N PHE A 234 3.22 -7.77 20.66
CA PHE A 234 3.03 -9.22 20.69
C PHE A 234 3.39 -9.94 19.39
N SER A 235 3.50 -9.24 18.26
CA SER A 235 3.96 -9.84 17.02
C SER A 235 5.49 -10.01 16.97
N THR A 236 5.97 -10.90 16.10
CA THR A 236 7.40 -11.06 15.86
C THR A 236 7.86 -10.12 14.75
N PHE A 237 8.96 -9.39 14.96
CA PHE A 237 9.55 -8.51 13.95
C PHE A 237 10.96 -8.98 13.58
N ILE A 238 11.23 -9.11 12.28
CA ILE A 238 12.49 -9.61 11.71
C ILE A 238 12.98 -8.61 10.67
N ASP A 239 14.28 -8.31 10.63
CA ASP A 239 14.87 -7.52 9.54
C ASP A 239 15.38 -8.44 8.42
N SER A 240 14.93 -8.22 7.18
CA SER A 240 15.36 -9.04 6.03
C SER A 240 16.81 -8.80 5.62
N LYS A 241 17.39 -7.65 6.00
CA LYS A 241 18.65 -7.10 5.46
C LYS A 241 18.64 -6.88 3.93
N ILE A 242 17.48 -7.01 3.28
CA ILE A 242 17.28 -6.76 1.87
C ILE A 242 16.73 -5.33 1.72
N GLU A 243 17.41 -4.53 0.90
CA GLU A 243 16.91 -3.23 0.48
C GLU A 243 16.16 -3.39 -0.85
N ILE A 244 14.96 -2.80 -0.94
CA ILE A 244 14.15 -2.80 -2.15
C ILE A 244 14.38 -1.48 -2.88
N ASP A 245 14.88 -1.56 -4.10
CA ASP A 245 15.18 -0.46 -4.99
C ASP A 245 14.15 -0.25 -6.10
N ASP A 246 13.32 -1.26 -6.37
CA ASP A 246 12.27 -1.23 -7.39
C ASP A 246 10.91 -1.60 -6.76
N ILE A 247 9.97 -0.64 -6.69
CA ILE A 247 8.52 -0.86 -6.46
C ILE A 247 7.70 -0.07 -7.49
N ILE A 248 8.22 0.02 -8.70
CA ILE A 248 7.51 0.63 -9.83
C ILE A 248 7.05 -0.50 -10.75
#